data_AF-A0A1Y3PF84-F1
#
_entry.id   AF-A0A1Y3PF84-F1
#
_cell.length_a   1.000
_cell.length_b   1.000
_cell.length_c   1.000
_cell.angle_alpha   90.00
_cell.angle_beta   90.00
_cell.angle_gamma   90.00
#
_symmetry.space_group_name_H-M   'P 1'
#
loop_
_entity.id
_entity.type
_entity.pdbx_description
1 polymer ?
#
loop_
_entity_poly.entity_id
_entity_poly.type
_entity_poly.pdbx_seq_one_letter_code
_entity_poly.pdbx_strand_id
1 'polypeptide(L)'
;MNQEEFKIQSLLKQEADFLIDCVKELDPWLIDIFINIQEQNQKRNKQDNHRNQGNKRNQIDNQLEKEGFGHSQIKHLMRATAQASGLKELCLFIRYQMGRDDQRKNWNKAVRNKTLGEAVIEQLNQIEAKAKSLVSADDPPAFQRQLFLRMAERFFHYWSWQYRFLQSQALEQRGRTGR
;
A
#
# COMPACT_ATOMS: atom_id res chain seq x y z
N MET A 1 -4.43 25.91 -14.99
CA MET A 1 -3.46 24.80 -14.91
C MET A 1 -2.18 25.30 -15.56
N ASN A 2 -1.04 25.33 -14.85
CA ASN A 2 0.21 25.82 -15.42
C ASN A 2 0.82 24.76 -16.37
N GLN A 3 1.76 25.17 -17.23
CA GLN A 3 2.41 24.26 -18.20
C GLN A 3 3.13 23.08 -17.51
N GLU A 4 3.69 23.31 -16.33
CA GLU A 4 4.35 22.28 -15.52
C GLU A 4 3.37 21.19 -15.07
N GLU A 5 2.19 21.55 -14.56
CA GLU A 5 1.17 20.59 -14.14
C GLU A 5 0.68 19.77 -15.34
N PHE A 6 0.50 20.38 -16.51
CA PHE A 6 0.15 19.63 -17.73
C PHE A 6 1.25 18.61 -18.11
N LYS A 7 2.52 19.02 -18.03
CA LYS A 7 3.67 18.14 -18.29
C LYS A 7 3.70 16.97 -17.29
N ILE A 8 3.51 17.23 -16.00
CA ILE A 8 3.42 16.20 -14.96
C ILE A 8 2.28 15.22 -15.28
N GLN A 9 1.07 15.70 -15.56
CA GLN A 9 -0.07 14.82 -15.84
C GLN A 9 0.16 13.96 -17.09
N SER A 10 0.82 14.51 -18.12
CA SER A 10 1.21 13.76 -19.31
C SER A 10 2.19 12.63 -18.96
N LEU A 11 3.23 12.92 -18.18
CA LEU A 11 4.21 11.92 -17.74
C LEU A 11 3.58 10.85 -16.85
N LEU A 12 2.70 11.23 -15.91
CA LEU A 12 1.98 10.28 -15.06
C LEU A 12 1.13 9.30 -15.87
N LYS A 13 0.54 9.77 -16.98
CA LYS A 13 -0.23 8.92 -17.88
C LYS A 13 0.68 7.94 -18.64
N GLN A 14 1.83 8.41 -19.12
CA GLN A 14 2.81 7.57 -19.84
C GLN A 14 3.40 6.47 -18.95
N GLU A 15 3.57 6.77 -17.66
CA GLU A 15 4.24 5.89 -16.70
C GLU A 15 3.26 5.11 -15.80
N ALA A 16 1.99 5.04 -16.19
CA ALA A 16 0.98 4.31 -15.42
C ALA A 16 1.33 2.82 -15.28
N ASP A 17 1.80 2.18 -16.36
CA ASP A 17 2.15 0.75 -16.37
C ASP A 17 3.35 0.47 -15.46
N PHE A 18 4.37 1.34 -15.49
CA PHE A 18 5.51 1.24 -14.57
C PHE A 18 5.05 1.28 -13.09
N LEU A 19 4.16 2.20 -12.73
CA LEU A 19 3.65 2.29 -11.37
C LEU A 19 2.80 1.07 -10.97
N ILE A 20 2.05 0.51 -11.92
CA ILE A 20 1.29 -0.73 -11.70
C ILE A 20 2.23 -1.90 -11.46
N ASP A 21 3.32 -2.01 -12.21
CA ASP A 21 4.32 -3.06 -12.02
C ASP A 21 5.02 -2.95 -10.65
N CYS A 22 5.36 -1.74 -10.21
CA CYS A 22 5.84 -1.52 -8.84
C CYS A 22 4.84 -2.02 -7.77
N VAL A 23 3.53 -1.90 -8.02
CA VAL A 23 2.49 -2.41 -7.10
C VAL A 23 2.44 -3.93 -7.13
N LYS A 24 2.55 -4.57 -8.30
CA LYS A 24 2.56 -6.04 -8.42
C LYS A 24 3.72 -6.67 -7.66
N GLU A 25 4.86 -5.99 -7.61
CA GLU A 25 6.00 -6.45 -6.79
C GLU A 25 5.65 -6.52 -5.29
N LEU A 26 4.62 -5.80 -4.81
CA LEU A 26 4.15 -5.88 -3.42
C LEU A 26 3.05 -6.94 -3.20
N ASP A 27 2.53 -7.57 -4.26
CA ASP A 27 1.47 -8.57 -4.16
C ASP A 27 1.80 -9.74 -3.22
N PRO A 28 3.03 -10.29 -3.17
CA PRO A 28 3.34 -11.38 -2.25
C PRO A 28 3.05 -11.05 -0.79
N TRP A 29 3.32 -9.81 -0.36
CA TRP A 29 3.01 -9.36 1.00
C TRP A 29 1.52 -9.17 1.21
N LEU A 30 0.81 -8.58 0.24
CA LEU A 30 -0.64 -8.40 0.33
C LEU A 30 -1.35 -9.76 0.45
N ILE A 31 -1.01 -10.71 -0.41
CA ILE A 31 -1.58 -12.06 -0.41
C ILE A 31 -1.34 -12.73 0.94
N ASP A 32 -0.11 -12.67 1.46
CA ASP A 32 0.23 -13.28 2.75
C ASP A 32 -0.49 -12.59 3.93
N ILE A 33 -0.67 -11.28 3.88
CA ILE A 33 -1.50 -10.53 4.85
C ILE A 33 -2.93 -11.07 4.83
N PHE A 34 -3.52 -11.22 3.64
CA PHE A 34 -4.88 -11.75 3.52
C PHE A 34 -4.97 -13.20 4.00
N ILE A 35 -4.05 -14.09 3.64
CA ILE A 35 -4.02 -15.49 4.13
C ILE A 35 -4.00 -15.52 5.67
N ASN A 36 -3.13 -14.75 6.31
CA ASN A 36 -3.05 -14.73 7.77
C ASN A 36 -4.33 -14.21 8.43
N ILE A 37 -4.95 -13.17 7.86
CA ILE A 37 -6.24 -12.66 8.34
C ILE A 37 -7.33 -13.74 8.17
N GLN A 38 -7.27 -14.53 7.09
CA GLN A 38 -8.22 -15.61 6.85
C GLN A 38 -8.10 -16.72 7.90
N GLU A 39 -6.87 -17.16 8.18
CA GLU A 39 -6.60 -18.21 9.18
C GLU A 39 -6.99 -17.78 10.60
N GLN A 40 -6.68 -16.55 11.00
CA GLN A 40 -7.05 -16.04 12.32
C GLN A 40 -8.56 -16.00 12.51
N ASN A 41 -9.29 -15.55 11.49
CA ASN A 41 -10.74 -15.54 11.50
C ASN A 41 -11.34 -16.96 11.59
N GLN A 42 -10.76 -17.95 10.92
CA GLN A 42 -11.19 -19.34 11.03
C GLN A 42 -10.96 -19.92 12.43
N LYS A 43 -9.80 -19.64 13.04
CA LYS A 43 -9.49 -20.07 14.42
C LYS A 43 -10.45 -19.45 15.43
N ARG A 44 -10.82 -18.18 15.26
CA ARG A 44 -11.79 -17.49 16.11
C ARG A 44 -13.23 -17.97 15.93
N ASN A 45 -13.69 -18.17 14.70
CA ASN A 45 -15.03 -18.74 14.47
C ASN A 45 -15.21 -20.12 15.13
N LYS A 46 -14.15 -20.92 15.23
CA LYS A 46 -14.17 -22.17 16.00
C LYS A 46 -14.30 -21.95 17.52
N GLN A 47 -13.81 -20.83 18.05
CA GLN A 47 -13.91 -20.44 19.47
C GLN A 47 -15.25 -19.73 19.79
N ASP A 48 -15.75 -18.91 18.86
CA ASP A 48 -16.94 -18.04 19.05
C ASP A 48 -18.28 -18.74 18.77
N ASN A 49 -18.28 -20.02 18.35
CA ASN A 49 -19.49 -20.84 18.24
C ASN A 49 -20.28 -21.00 19.57
N HIS A 50 -19.83 -20.38 20.67
CA HIS A 50 -20.57 -20.26 21.94
C HIS A 50 -21.19 -18.87 22.24
N ARG A 51 -21.05 -17.83 21.40
CA ARG A 51 -21.66 -16.51 21.68
C ARG A 51 -22.30 -15.85 20.44
N ASN A 52 -23.63 -15.90 20.44
CA ASN A 52 -24.63 -15.01 19.82
C ASN A 52 -24.34 -14.34 18.44
N GLN A 53 -25.16 -14.68 17.43
CA GLN A 53 -24.98 -14.35 16.01
C GLN A 53 -25.58 -12.99 15.54
N GLY A 54 -25.59 -11.95 16.36
CA GLY A 54 -26.06 -10.62 15.94
C GLY A 54 -24.92 -9.74 15.42
N ASN A 55 -24.98 -9.28 14.17
CA ASN A 55 -24.14 -8.21 13.56
C ASN A 55 -22.76 -8.55 12.93
N LYS A 56 -22.67 -9.63 12.13
CA LYS A 56 -21.43 -10.08 11.47
C LYS A 56 -20.77 -9.09 10.48
N ARG A 57 -21.51 -8.25 9.74
CA ARG A 57 -20.90 -7.41 8.68
C ARG A 57 -20.08 -6.23 9.22
N ASN A 58 -20.64 -5.44 10.14
CA ASN A 58 -19.94 -4.28 10.72
C ASN A 58 -18.77 -4.68 11.64
N GLN A 59 -18.74 -5.93 12.13
CA GLN A 59 -17.63 -6.47 12.90
C GLN A 59 -16.41 -6.77 12.01
N ILE A 60 -16.61 -7.26 10.79
CA ILE A 60 -15.53 -7.68 9.89
C ILE A 60 -14.68 -6.47 9.43
N ASP A 61 -15.32 -5.37 9.04
CA ASP A 61 -14.61 -4.15 8.64
C ASP A 61 -13.81 -3.55 9.81
N ASN A 62 -14.43 -3.48 11.00
CA ASN A 62 -13.75 -3.05 12.24
C ASN A 62 -12.65 -4.02 12.71
N GLN A 63 -12.69 -5.30 12.32
CA GLN A 63 -11.71 -6.32 12.71
C GLN A 63 -10.53 -6.37 11.74
N LEU A 64 -10.78 -6.20 10.43
CA LEU A 64 -9.73 -6.00 9.42
C LEU A 64 -8.89 -4.75 9.70
N GLU A 65 -9.51 -3.70 10.25
CA GLU A 65 -8.79 -2.51 10.72
C GLU A 65 -7.98 -2.74 12.01
N LYS A 66 -8.33 -3.75 12.84
CA LYS A 66 -7.69 -4.00 14.14
C LYS A 66 -6.51 -4.97 14.10
N GLU A 67 -6.37 -5.81 13.07
CA GLU A 67 -5.46 -6.97 13.14
C GLU A 67 -4.46 -7.16 11.98
N GLY A 68 -4.29 -6.19 11.09
CA GLY A 68 -3.31 -6.34 10.02
C GLY A 68 -2.92 -5.06 9.31
N PHE A 69 -1.92 -5.19 8.43
CA PHE A 69 -1.58 -4.13 7.50
C PHE A 69 -2.77 -3.89 6.56
N GLY A 70 -3.22 -2.64 6.44
CA GLY A 70 -4.55 -2.37 5.90
C GLY A 70 -4.70 -1.03 5.20
N HIS A 71 -5.91 -0.79 4.72
CA HIS A 71 -6.27 0.41 3.97
C HIS A 71 -5.95 1.72 4.73
N SER A 72 -6.06 1.72 6.05
CA SER A 72 -5.71 2.88 6.91
C SER A 72 -4.22 3.23 6.84
N GLN A 73 -3.33 2.25 6.77
CA GLN A 73 -1.88 2.47 6.68
C GLN A 73 -1.48 2.97 5.29
N ILE A 74 -2.09 2.45 4.22
CA ILE A 74 -1.90 2.99 2.87
C ILE A 74 -2.41 4.44 2.82
N LYS A 75 -3.54 4.74 3.44
CA LYS A 75 -4.06 6.12 3.56
C LYS A 75 -3.11 7.04 4.35
N HIS A 76 -2.44 6.53 5.39
CA HIS A 76 -1.40 7.28 6.09
C HIS A 76 -0.20 7.57 5.20
N LEU A 77 0.23 6.61 4.36
CA LEU A 77 1.28 6.85 3.36
C LEU A 77 0.90 7.92 2.34
N MET A 78 -0.34 7.89 1.85
CA MET A 78 -0.84 8.93 0.93
C MET A 78 -0.80 10.32 1.58
N ARG A 79 -1.22 10.43 2.84
CA ARG A 79 -1.13 11.69 3.60
C ARG A 79 0.32 12.13 3.81
N ALA A 80 1.20 11.19 4.16
CA ALA A 80 2.63 11.47 4.31
C ALA A 80 3.24 11.96 2.99
N THR A 81 2.83 11.39 1.85
CA THR A 81 3.29 11.79 0.52
C THR A 81 2.85 13.20 0.15
N ALA A 82 1.61 13.57 0.48
CA ALA A 82 1.12 14.93 0.25
C ALA A 82 1.86 15.99 1.09
N GLN A 83 2.49 15.60 2.20
CA GLN A 83 3.20 16.49 3.11
C GLN A 83 4.72 16.40 2.98
N ALA A 84 5.24 15.38 2.31
CA ALA A 84 6.67 15.12 2.24
C ALA A 84 7.39 16.11 1.32
N SER A 85 8.60 16.48 1.70
CA SER A 85 9.53 17.25 0.87
C SER A 85 10.31 16.38 -0.12
N GLY A 86 10.22 15.04 -0.02
CA GLY A 86 10.88 14.12 -0.94
C GLY A 86 11.06 12.71 -0.38
N LEU A 87 11.86 11.90 -1.07
CA LEU A 87 12.05 10.48 -0.76
C LEU A 87 12.54 10.23 0.67
N LYS A 88 13.50 11.03 1.14
CA LYS A 88 14.12 10.84 2.46
C LYS A 88 13.08 10.86 3.59
N GLU A 89 12.13 11.77 3.54
CA GLU A 89 11.06 11.88 4.53
C GLU A 89 10.09 10.70 4.47
N LEU A 90 9.73 10.24 3.27
CA LEU A 90 8.90 9.06 3.10
C LEU A 90 9.58 7.79 3.62
N CYS A 91 10.87 7.60 3.31
CA CYS A 91 11.66 6.50 3.84
C CYS A 91 11.78 6.56 5.37
N LEU A 92 11.97 7.76 5.94
CA LEU A 92 12.02 7.95 7.38
C LEU A 92 10.68 7.60 8.04
N PHE A 93 9.57 8.04 7.44
CA PHE A 93 8.23 7.71 7.89
C PHE A 93 8.00 6.18 7.89
N ILE A 94 8.36 5.48 6.82
CA ILE A 94 8.21 4.01 6.73
C ILE A 94 9.09 3.31 7.77
N ARG A 95 10.35 3.72 7.93
CA ARG A 95 11.25 3.17 8.95
C ARG A 95 10.73 3.39 10.36
N TYR A 96 10.12 4.53 10.62
CA TYR A 96 9.46 4.79 11.90
C TYR A 96 8.25 3.86 12.11
N GLN A 97 7.42 3.63 11.08
CA GLN A 97 6.33 2.66 11.16
C GLN A 97 6.82 1.23 11.39
N MET A 98 7.93 0.84 10.76
CA MET A 98 8.62 -0.43 11.04
C MET A 98 9.07 -0.50 12.50
N GLY A 99 9.71 0.55 13.03
CA GLY A 99 10.16 0.58 14.42
C GLY A 99 9.03 0.47 15.46
N ARG A 100 7.80 0.83 15.09
CA ARG A 100 6.59 0.70 15.94
C ARG A 100 5.86 -0.63 15.79
N ASP A 101 6.20 -1.44 14.79
CA ASP A 101 5.59 -2.74 14.56
C ASP A 101 6.25 -3.81 15.42
N ASP A 102 6.01 -3.71 16.73
CA ASP A 102 6.63 -4.55 17.78
C ASP A 102 6.33 -6.05 17.59
N GLN A 103 5.17 -6.36 17.02
CA GLN A 103 4.73 -7.74 16.81
C GLN A 103 5.16 -8.32 15.46
N ARG A 104 5.82 -7.52 14.61
CA ARG A 104 6.25 -7.89 13.25
C ARG A 104 5.12 -8.42 12.37
N LYS A 105 3.91 -7.91 12.56
CA LYS A 105 2.71 -8.42 11.87
C LYS A 105 2.39 -7.62 10.61
N ASN A 106 2.93 -6.42 10.48
CA ASN A 106 2.55 -5.45 9.45
C ASN A 106 3.76 -5.03 8.62
N TRP A 107 4.44 -3.96 9.02
CA TRP A 107 5.57 -3.36 8.32
C TRP A 107 6.83 -4.22 8.37
N ASN A 108 7.06 -4.90 9.49
CA ASN A 108 8.20 -5.81 9.69
C ASN A 108 7.90 -7.24 9.25
N LYS A 109 6.74 -7.48 8.65
CA LYS A 109 6.39 -8.81 8.15
C LYS A 109 7.29 -9.17 6.98
N ALA A 110 8.05 -10.24 7.12
CA ALA A 110 8.98 -10.71 6.11
C ALA A 110 8.32 -11.70 5.15
N VAL A 111 8.45 -11.45 3.85
CA VAL A 111 8.11 -12.38 2.77
C VAL A 111 9.34 -12.42 1.86
N ARG A 112 9.79 -13.63 1.47
CA ARG A 112 11.00 -13.82 0.66
C ARG A 112 12.24 -13.09 1.24
N ASN A 113 12.46 -13.21 2.56
CA ASN A 113 13.57 -12.58 3.29
C ASN A 113 13.62 -11.04 3.25
N LYS A 114 12.52 -10.38 2.90
CA LYS A 114 12.41 -8.93 2.86
C LYS A 114 11.14 -8.47 3.57
N THR A 115 11.24 -7.46 4.42
CA THR A 115 10.08 -6.90 5.11
C THR A 115 9.22 -6.06 4.17
N LEU A 116 7.94 -5.90 4.48
CA LEU A 116 7.06 -5.03 3.69
C LEU A 116 7.60 -3.59 3.63
N GLY A 117 8.08 -3.06 4.75
CA GLY A 117 8.67 -1.71 4.79
C GLY A 117 9.88 -1.56 3.87
N GLU A 118 10.78 -2.56 3.85
CA GLU A 118 11.93 -2.56 2.92
C GLU A 118 11.49 -2.64 1.46
N ALA A 119 10.50 -3.48 1.15
CA ALA A 119 9.96 -3.59 -0.21
C ALA A 119 9.33 -2.27 -0.68
N VAL A 120 8.55 -1.58 0.16
CA VAL A 120 7.97 -0.27 -0.19
C VAL A 120 9.07 0.77 -0.39
N ILE A 121 10.09 0.81 0.47
CA ILE A 121 11.23 1.73 0.33
C ILE A 121 11.96 1.49 -0.99
N GLU A 122 12.17 0.24 -1.38
CA GLU A 122 12.77 -0.11 -2.66
C GLU A 122 11.94 0.41 -3.84
N GLN A 123 10.62 0.22 -3.83
CA GLN A 123 9.75 0.76 -4.88
C GLN A 123 9.82 2.30 -4.94
N LEU A 124 9.88 2.98 -3.80
CA LEU A 124 10.04 4.44 -3.78
C LEU A 124 11.39 4.90 -4.35
N ASN A 125 12.48 4.15 -4.11
CA ASN A 125 13.78 4.43 -4.74
C ASN A 125 13.70 4.27 -6.27
N GLN A 126 13.03 3.22 -6.75
CA GLN A 126 12.84 3.01 -8.19
C GLN A 126 12.00 4.13 -8.82
N ILE A 127 10.94 4.58 -8.13
CA ILE A 127 10.11 5.71 -8.56
C ILE A 127 10.92 7.01 -8.61
N GLU A 128 11.78 7.28 -7.63
CA GLU A 128 12.65 8.47 -7.65
C GLU A 128 13.65 8.41 -8.81
N ALA A 129 14.27 7.25 -9.04
CA ALA A 129 15.18 7.05 -10.17
C ALA A 129 14.47 7.25 -11.51
N LYS A 130 13.24 6.72 -11.64
CA LYS A 130 12.42 6.90 -12.83
C LYS A 130 12.03 8.36 -13.03
N ALA A 131 11.55 9.06 -11.99
CA ALA A 131 11.24 10.48 -12.06
C ALA A 131 12.46 11.30 -12.52
N LYS A 132 13.65 11.01 -11.97
CA LYS A 132 14.90 11.64 -12.40
C LYS A 132 15.21 11.42 -13.88
N SER A 133 14.93 10.23 -14.42
CA SER A 133 15.19 9.91 -15.83
C SER A 133 14.26 10.61 -16.82
N LEU A 134 13.10 11.10 -16.36
CA LEU A 134 12.07 11.75 -17.19
C LEU A 134 12.23 13.27 -17.25
N VAL A 135 13.08 13.83 -16.40
CA VAL A 135 13.30 15.27 -16.26
C VAL A 135 14.35 15.70 -17.28
N SER A 136 14.06 16.74 -18.06
CA SER A 136 15.01 17.31 -19.02
C SER A 136 16.03 18.22 -18.31
N ALA A 137 17.18 18.46 -18.93
CA ALA A 137 18.20 19.38 -18.39
C ALA A 137 17.67 20.82 -18.17
N ASP A 138 16.66 21.22 -18.95
CA ASP A 138 16.04 22.55 -18.87
C ASP A 138 14.96 22.65 -17.78
N ASP A 139 14.57 21.54 -17.14
CA ASP A 139 13.58 21.56 -16.08
C ASP A 139 14.17 22.07 -14.76
N PRO A 140 13.42 22.86 -13.97
CA PRO A 140 13.90 23.32 -12.69
C PRO A 140 14.06 22.13 -11.71
N PRO A 141 15.02 22.15 -10.77
CA PRO A 141 15.19 21.08 -9.79
C PRO A 141 13.93 20.76 -8.97
N ALA A 142 13.07 21.76 -8.76
CA ALA A 142 11.79 21.58 -8.08
C ALA A 142 10.81 20.68 -8.87
N PHE A 143 10.92 20.64 -10.20
CA PHE A 143 10.07 19.83 -11.07
C PHE A 143 10.30 18.33 -10.86
N GLN A 144 11.57 17.88 -10.80
CA GLN A 144 11.89 16.48 -10.49
C GLN A 144 11.25 16.04 -9.17
N ARG A 145 11.39 16.86 -8.12
CA ARG A 145 10.81 16.58 -6.80
C ARG A 145 9.28 16.49 -6.87
N GLN A 146 8.63 17.44 -7.54
CA GLN A 146 7.17 17.42 -7.71
C GLN A 146 6.72 16.18 -8.48
N LEU A 147 7.39 15.84 -9.58
CA LEU A 147 7.10 14.64 -10.37
C LEU A 147 7.22 13.37 -9.50
N PHE A 148 8.32 13.23 -8.74
CA PHE A 148 8.49 12.12 -7.80
C PHE A 148 7.32 12.00 -6.82
N LEU A 149 6.95 13.09 -6.14
CA LEU A 149 5.87 13.06 -5.14
C LEU A 149 4.53 12.67 -5.78
N ARG A 150 4.26 13.15 -7.00
CA ARG A 150 3.05 12.80 -7.77
C ARG A 150 3.04 11.33 -8.21
N MET A 151 4.18 10.80 -8.64
CA MET A 151 4.32 9.39 -8.97
C MET A 151 4.14 8.50 -7.73
N ALA A 152 4.74 8.88 -6.59
CA ALA A 152 4.59 8.18 -5.32
C ALA A 152 3.13 8.20 -4.83
N GLU A 153 2.45 9.35 -4.92
CA GLU A 153 1.02 9.49 -4.60
C GLU A 153 0.18 8.53 -5.45
N ARG A 154 0.44 8.49 -6.77
CA ARG A 154 -0.26 7.62 -7.71
C ARG A 154 0.02 6.14 -7.44
N PHE A 155 1.25 5.79 -7.12
CA PHE A 155 1.65 4.45 -6.68
C PHE A 155 0.83 4.00 -5.45
N PHE A 156 0.74 4.84 -4.41
CA PHE A 156 -0.06 4.50 -3.22
C PHE A 156 -1.56 4.39 -3.51
N HIS A 157 -2.07 5.18 -4.46
CA HIS A 157 -3.45 5.02 -4.95
C HIS A 157 -3.67 3.65 -5.61
N TYR A 158 -2.79 3.24 -6.52
CA TYR A 158 -2.89 1.92 -7.16
C TYR A 158 -2.76 0.80 -6.12
N TRP A 159 -1.84 0.94 -5.17
CA TRP A 159 -1.68 -0.05 -4.12
C TRP A 159 -2.93 -0.15 -3.22
N SER A 160 -3.56 0.98 -2.90
CA SER A 160 -4.84 1.00 -2.20
C SER A 160 -5.96 0.32 -2.98
N TRP A 161 -6.00 0.46 -4.30
CA TRP A 161 -6.96 -0.22 -5.15
C TRP A 161 -6.71 -1.72 -5.18
N GLN A 162 -5.47 -2.13 -5.38
CA GLN A 162 -5.06 -3.54 -5.37
C GLN A 162 -5.44 -4.22 -4.05
N TYR A 163 -5.16 -3.57 -2.92
CA TYR A 163 -5.59 -4.05 -1.61
C TYR A 163 -7.10 -4.31 -1.54
N ARG A 164 -7.92 -3.34 -1.97
CA ARG A 164 -9.40 -3.47 -1.94
C ARG A 164 -9.90 -4.57 -2.88
N PHE A 165 -9.28 -4.72 -4.04
CA PHE A 165 -9.61 -5.75 -5.01
C PHE A 165 -9.32 -7.16 -4.47
N LEU A 166 -8.14 -7.37 -3.89
CA LEU A 166 -7.80 -8.64 -3.25
C LEU A 166 -8.72 -8.94 -2.06
N GLN A 167 -9.09 -7.92 -1.29
CA GLN A 167 -10.05 -8.02 -0.21
C GLN A 167 -11.43 -8.48 -0.71
N SER A 168 -11.96 -7.90 -1.79
CA SER A 168 -13.26 -8.29 -2.33
C SER A 168 -13.26 -9.72 -2.87
N GLN A 169 -12.18 -10.13 -3.56
CA GLN A 169 -12.04 -11.53 -4.01
C GLN A 169 -12.04 -12.52 -2.85
N ALA A 170 -11.32 -12.21 -1.77
CA ALA A 170 -11.26 -13.06 -0.58
C ALA A 170 -12.64 -13.20 0.09
N LEU A 171 -13.48 -12.16 0.06
CA LEU A 171 -14.85 -12.19 0.57
C LEU A 171 -15.79 -13.03 -0.32
N GLU A 172 -15.67 -12.92 -1.64
CA GLU A 172 -16.47 -13.70 -2.58
C GLU A 172 -16.22 -15.21 -2.46
N GLN A 173 -14.96 -15.62 -2.33
CA GLN A 173 -14.61 -17.04 -2.18
C GLN A 173 -15.26 -17.66 -0.93
N ARG A 174 -15.33 -16.92 0.19
CA ARG A 174 -16.02 -17.37 1.41
C ARG A 174 -17.53 -17.55 1.23
N GLY A 175 -18.17 -16.67 0.46
CA GLY A 175 -19.60 -16.73 0.20
C GLY A 175 -20.01 -17.96 -0.62
N ARG A 176 -19.08 -18.50 -1.43
CA ARG A 176 -19.31 -19.70 -2.24
C ARG A 176 -19.12 -21.00 -1.46
N THR A 177 -18.19 -21.05 -0.49
CA THR A 177 -17.93 -22.25 0.32
C THR A 177 -18.93 -22.48 1.46
N GLY A 178 -19.83 -21.51 1.70
CA GLY A 178 -20.85 -21.58 2.76
C GLY A 178 -22.27 -21.90 2.29
N ARG A 179 -22.45 -22.32 1.03
CA ARG A 179 -23.69 -22.90 0.50
C ARG A 179 -23.48 -24.37 0.22
#